data_AF-A0A1L7WFS4-F1
#
_entry.id   AF-A0A1L7WFS4-F1
#
_cell.length_a   1.000
_cell.length_b   1.000
_cell.length_c   1.000
_cell.angle_alpha   90.00
_cell.angle_beta   90.00
_cell.angle_gamma   90.00
#
_symmetry.space_group_name_H-M   'P 1'
#
loop_
_entity.id
_entity.type
_entity.pdbx_description
1 polymer ?
#
loop_
_entity_poly.entity_id
_entity_poly.type
_entity_poly.pdbx_seq_one_letter_code
_entity_poly.pdbx_strand_id
1 'polypeptide(L)'
;MGSILPPTRSLRTLAEAPKLAISESEDDAEIRAKYRPFLLSPETEEKDWISELELDAAISIAEADLAKTGSRLKVLVLYGSLRKRSYSKLMAFEACRILHRLGCDVRLFNPSELPIRDSVPDTHRSVQELRSLSSWSDGHVWITPEQHGNLTAVFKNQIDWIPLATGSIRPTQGKHSSLPMAWKAFEDEGGDGDGTARLLKSGNRDRVVDCMEEFVKFTVVMRPLFEGFGDRFSERMERREKAESQGDGVGKS
;
A
#
# COMPACT_ATOMS: atom_id res chain seq x y z
N MET A 1 -31.40 -36.80 12.40
CA MET A 1 -30.19 -36.00 12.66
C MET A 1 -29.75 -35.40 11.34
N GLY A 2 -30.13 -34.14 11.08
CA GLY A 2 -29.70 -33.44 9.87
C GLY A 2 -28.22 -33.09 9.99
N SER A 3 -27.46 -33.40 8.95
CA SER A 3 -26.05 -33.04 8.80
C SER A 3 -25.87 -31.54 9.00
N ILE A 4 -25.12 -31.16 10.05
CA ILE A 4 -24.66 -29.78 10.31
C ILE A 4 -23.30 -29.60 9.63
N LEU A 5 -23.18 -30.00 8.37
CA LEU A 5 -22.04 -29.53 7.58
C LEU A 5 -22.31 -28.05 7.26
N PRO A 6 -21.40 -27.13 7.62
CA PRO A 6 -21.53 -25.74 7.17
C PRO A 6 -21.68 -25.75 5.65
N PRO A 7 -22.46 -24.81 5.06
CA PRO A 7 -22.57 -24.75 3.61
C PRO A 7 -21.17 -24.67 3.04
N THR A 8 -20.87 -25.55 2.06
CA THR A 8 -19.63 -25.51 1.27
C THR A 8 -19.48 -24.09 0.77
N ARG A 9 -18.58 -23.33 1.41
CA ARG A 9 -18.29 -21.96 1.03
C ARG A 9 -17.69 -22.04 -0.38
N SER A 10 -18.37 -21.48 -1.37
CA SER A 10 -17.82 -21.36 -2.72
C SER A 10 -16.57 -20.50 -2.60
N LEU A 11 -15.41 -21.12 -2.83
CA LEU A 11 -14.10 -20.45 -2.74
C LEU A 11 -13.91 -19.65 -4.02
N ARG A 12 -14.27 -18.36 -3.98
CA ARG A 12 -14.11 -17.46 -5.12
C ARG A 12 -12.64 -17.12 -5.35
N THR A 13 -12.23 -17.25 -6.61
CA THR A 13 -10.95 -16.77 -7.13
C THR A 13 -11.01 -15.27 -7.46
N LEU A 14 -9.86 -14.62 -7.61
CA LEU A 14 -9.80 -13.24 -8.09
C LEU A 14 -10.35 -13.09 -9.53
N ALA A 15 -10.33 -14.14 -10.35
CA ALA A 15 -10.95 -14.14 -11.69
C ALA A 15 -12.48 -13.97 -11.63
N GLU A 16 -13.10 -14.48 -10.57
CA GLU A 16 -14.55 -14.41 -10.35
C GLU A 16 -15.02 -13.10 -9.71
N ALA A 17 -14.08 -12.21 -9.33
CA ALA A 17 -14.34 -10.88 -8.77
C ALA A 17 -13.77 -9.72 -9.62
N PRO A 18 -13.97 -9.68 -10.96
CA PRO A 18 -13.29 -8.72 -11.84
C PRO A 18 -13.72 -7.26 -11.58
N LYS A 19 -14.92 -7.06 -11.02
CA LYS A 19 -15.49 -5.73 -10.74
C LYS A 19 -14.80 -5.00 -9.58
N LEU A 20 -14.02 -5.71 -8.76
CA LEU A 20 -13.27 -5.06 -7.69
C LEU A 20 -12.12 -4.23 -8.25
N ALA A 21 -11.41 -4.70 -9.27
CA ALA A 21 -10.34 -3.94 -9.89
C ALA A 21 -10.86 -2.66 -10.56
N ILE A 22 -10.10 -1.56 -10.49
CA ILE A 22 -10.45 -0.32 -11.19
C ILE A 22 -10.22 -0.57 -12.69
N SER A 23 -11.32 -0.53 -13.46
CA SER A 23 -11.27 -0.71 -14.91
C SER A 23 -10.67 0.52 -15.59
N GLU A 24 -10.13 0.37 -16.80
CA GLU A 24 -9.53 1.49 -17.54
C GLU A 24 -10.51 2.66 -17.75
N SER A 25 -11.79 2.39 -17.98
CA SER A 25 -12.82 3.41 -18.16
C SER A 25 -13.21 4.15 -16.88
N GLU A 26 -12.97 3.55 -15.71
CA GLU A 26 -13.27 4.15 -14.40
C GLU A 26 -12.05 4.84 -13.78
N ASP A 27 -10.89 4.67 -14.40
CA ASP A 27 -9.61 5.12 -13.89
C ASP A 27 -9.21 6.48 -14.49
N ASP A 28 -8.58 7.32 -13.68
CA ASP A 28 -7.99 8.56 -14.19
C ASP A 28 -6.74 8.22 -15.02
N ALA A 29 -6.69 8.71 -16.27
CA ALA A 29 -5.65 8.35 -17.21
C ALA A 29 -4.24 8.76 -16.74
N GLU A 30 -4.10 9.92 -16.10
CA GLU A 30 -2.81 10.39 -15.58
C GLU A 30 -2.36 9.57 -14.38
N ILE A 31 -3.27 9.29 -13.44
CA ILE A 31 -3.00 8.45 -12.26
C ILE A 31 -2.62 7.03 -12.71
N ARG A 32 -3.38 6.45 -13.65
CA ARG A 32 -3.14 5.11 -14.18
C ARG A 32 -1.76 5.01 -14.82
N ALA A 33 -1.44 5.92 -15.73
CA ALA A 33 -0.15 5.93 -16.43
C ALA A 33 1.02 6.15 -15.47
N LYS A 34 0.85 7.03 -14.47
CA LYS A 34 1.94 7.41 -13.56
C LYS A 34 2.18 6.40 -12.44
N TYR A 35 1.12 5.93 -11.81
CA TYR A 35 1.19 5.17 -10.55
C TYR A 35 0.89 3.69 -10.69
N ARG A 36 0.39 3.24 -11.85
CA ARG A 36 0.03 1.83 -12.08
C ARG A 36 0.80 1.17 -13.23
N PRO A 37 2.14 1.31 -13.31
CA PRO A 37 2.95 0.63 -14.32
C PRO A 37 2.98 -0.90 -14.13
N PHE A 38 2.38 -1.42 -13.07
CA PHE A 38 2.28 -2.84 -12.77
C PHE A 38 1.11 -3.53 -13.49
N LEU A 39 0.17 -2.77 -14.07
CA LEU A 39 -1.00 -3.35 -14.74
C LEU A 39 -0.56 -4.14 -15.98
N LEU A 40 -1.22 -5.28 -16.18
CA LEU A 40 -0.98 -6.18 -17.30
C LEU A 40 -2.00 -5.89 -18.41
N SER A 41 -1.72 -6.37 -19.63
CA SER A 41 -2.77 -6.38 -20.66
C SER A 41 -3.88 -7.36 -20.26
N PRO A 42 -5.13 -7.14 -20.70
CA PRO A 42 -6.24 -8.05 -20.38
C PRO A 42 -5.95 -9.51 -20.72
N GLU A 43 -5.26 -9.77 -21.83
CA GLU A 43 -4.92 -11.12 -22.29
C GLU A 43 -3.89 -11.81 -21.39
N THR A 44 -2.93 -11.05 -20.86
CA THR A 44 -1.97 -11.58 -19.88
C THR A 44 -2.63 -11.77 -18.52
N GLU A 45 -3.49 -10.84 -18.12
CA GLU A 45 -4.16 -10.87 -16.82
C GLU A 45 -5.14 -12.06 -16.70
N GLU A 46 -5.88 -12.39 -17.75
CA GLU A 46 -6.81 -13.54 -17.76
C GLU A 46 -6.09 -14.87 -17.48
N LYS A 47 -4.87 -15.01 -17.97
CA LYS A 47 -4.03 -16.22 -17.81
C LYS A 47 -3.07 -16.12 -16.62
N ASP A 48 -3.14 -15.03 -15.87
CA ASP A 48 -2.20 -14.76 -14.81
C ASP A 48 -2.50 -15.60 -13.58
N TRP A 49 -1.45 -16.04 -12.89
CA TRP A 49 -1.59 -16.81 -11.66
C TRP A 49 -2.29 -16.05 -10.53
N ILE A 50 -2.27 -14.71 -10.55
CA ILE A 50 -3.00 -13.89 -9.58
C ILE A 50 -4.51 -14.09 -9.77
N SER A 51 -4.98 -14.29 -11.00
CA SER A 51 -6.39 -14.55 -11.29
C SER A 51 -6.88 -15.86 -10.66
N GLU A 52 -5.99 -16.83 -10.47
CA GLU A 52 -6.29 -18.14 -9.85
C GLU A 52 -6.30 -18.11 -8.31
N LEU A 53 -5.94 -16.99 -7.67
CA LEU A 53 -5.85 -16.93 -6.21
C LEU A 53 -7.25 -16.99 -5.56
N GLU A 54 -7.46 -17.97 -4.70
CA GLU A 54 -8.66 -18.13 -3.88
C GLU A 54 -8.58 -17.25 -2.63
N LEU A 55 -9.22 -16.07 -2.67
CA LEU A 55 -9.19 -15.07 -1.60
C LEU A 55 -10.60 -14.65 -1.15
N ASP A 56 -11.56 -15.57 -1.13
CA ASP A 56 -12.99 -15.30 -0.90
C ASP A 56 -13.27 -14.43 0.33
N ALA A 57 -12.57 -14.66 1.45
CA ALA A 57 -12.76 -13.88 2.66
C ALA A 57 -12.35 -12.41 2.46
N ALA A 58 -11.21 -12.17 1.81
CA ALA A 58 -10.72 -10.82 1.52
C ALA A 58 -11.61 -10.12 0.50
N ILE A 59 -12.01 -10.82 -0.56
CA ILE A 59 -12.94 -10.33 -1.59
C ILE A 59 -14.25 -9.89 -0.93
N SER A 60 -14.86 -10.75 -0.11
CA SER A 60 -16.13 -10.45 0.55
C SER A 60 -16.03 -9.24 1.50
N ILE A 61 -14.91 -9.12 2.22
CA ILE A 61 -14.66 -7.98 3.11
C ILE A 61 -14.48 -6.69 2.31
N ALA A 62 -13.73 -6.72 1.22
CA ALA A 62 -13.51 -5.56 0.36
C ALA A 62 -14.80 -5.10 -0.35
N GLU A 63 -15.60 -6.05 -0.87
CA GLU A 63 -16.91 -5.76 -1.47
C GLU A 63 -17.85 -5.09 -0.46
N ALA A 64 -17.91 -5.62 0.76
CA ALA A 64 -18.75 -5.07 1.81
C ALA A 64 -18.29 -3.67 2.25
N ASP A 65 -16.98 -3.44 2.40
CA ASP A 65 -16.44 -2.12 2.74
C ASP A 65 -16.71 -1.10 1.64
N LEU A 66 -16.49 -1.47 0.37
CA LEU A 66 -16.73 -0.59 -0.77
C LEU A 66 -18.22 -0.24 -0.87
N ALA A 67 -19.12 -1.22 -0.74
CA ALA A 67 -20.56 -0.98 -0.76
C ALA A 67 -21.02 -0.09 0.41
N LYS A 68 -20.41 -0.24 1.58
CA LYS A 68 -20.75 0.53 2.79
C LYS A 68 -20.22 1.97 2.75
N THR A 69 -18.98 2.16 2.31
CA THR A 69 -18.28 3.46 2.41
C THR A 69 -18.32 4.25 1.10
N GLY A 70 -18.59 3.60 -0.03
CA GLY A 70 -18.47 4.19 -1.36
C GLY A 70 -17.03 4.57 -1.74
N SER A 71 -16.01 4.10 -0.98
CA SER A 71 -14.62 4.51 -1.16
C SER A 71 -13.66 3.35 -1.00
N ARG A 72 -12.73 3.23 -1.95
CA ARG A 72 -11.70 2.18 -1.97
C ARG A 72 -10.63 2.44 -0.92
N LEU A 73 -10.01 1.36 -0.43
CA LEU A 73 -8.79 1.46 0.36
C LEU A 73 -7.66 2.06 -0.49
N LYS A 74 -6.99 3.09 0.04
CA LYS A 74 -5.91 3.81 -0.63
C LYS A 74 -4.57 3.28 -0.16
N VAL A 75 -3.79 2.68 -1.06
CA VAL A 75 -2.54 2.01 -0.71
C VAL A 75 -1.37 2.66 -1.42
N LEU A 76 -0.43 3.18 -0.65
CA LEU A 76 0.85 3.64 -1.16
C LEU A 76 1.88 2.51 -1.09
N VAL A 77 2.51 2.20 -2.22
CA VAL A 77 3.59 1.21 -2.28
C VAL A 77 4.91 1.93 -2.55
N LEU A 78 5.92 1.62 -1.73
CA LEU A 78 7.28 2.15 -1.84
C LEU A 78 8.27 1.02 -2.10
N TYR A 79 9.25 1.24 -2.98
CA TYR A 79 10.30 0.25 -3.25
C TYR A 79 11.72 0.80 -3.08
N GLY A 80 12.67 -0.07 -2.74
CA GLY A 80 14.01 0.31 -2.28
C GLY A 80 15.17 0.18 -3.26
N SER A 81 14.96 0.15 -4.58
CA SER A 81 16.06 0.01 -5.55
C SER A 81 15.77 0.64 -6.90
N LEU A 82 16.71 1.45 -7.38
CA LEU A 82 16.71 2.13 -8.69
C LEU A 82 17.43 1.34 -9.79
N ARG A 83 17.90 0.12 -9.51
CA ARG A 83 18.56 -0.71 -10.52
C ARG A 83 17.61 -0.96 -11.69
N LYS A 84 18.15 -1.01 -12.92
CA LYS A 84 17.39 -1.36 -14.13
C LYS A 84 16.56 -2.65 -13.93
N ARG A 85 17.20 -3.70 -13.39
CA ARG A 85 16.53 -4.90 -12.88
C ARG A 85 16.48 -4.85 -11.36
N SER A 86 15.32 -4.49 -10.82
CA SER A 86 15.11 -4.27 -9.38
C SER A 86 14.11 -5.28 -8.83
N TYR A 87 14.59 -6.31 -8.12
CA TYR A 87 13.72 -7.34 -7.52
C TYR A 87 12.72 -6.77 -6.51
N SER A 88 13.07 -5.71 -5.78
CA SER A 88 12.12 -5.04 -4.90
C SER A 88 11.02 -4.31 -5.68
N LYS A 89 11.33 -3.76 -6.87
CA LYS A 89 10.33 -3.17 -7.76
C LYS A 89 9.42 -4.25 -8.37
N LEU A 90 10.00 -5.36 -8.83
CA LEU A 90 9.24 -6.51 -9.34
C LEU A 90 8.30 -7.08 -8.27
N MET A 91 8.79 -7.24 -7.04
CA MET A 91 7.96 -7.67 -5.90
C MET A 91 6.87 -6.65 -5.57
N ALA A 92 7.18 -5.35 -5.68
CA ALA A 92 6.17 -4.31 -5.53
C ALA A 92 5.09 -4.38 -6.59
N PHE A 93 5.42 -4.72 -7.84
CA PHE A 93 4.41 -4.92 -8.87
C PHE A 93 3.47 -6.08 -8.56
N GLU A 94 3.97 -7.21 -8.08
CA GLU A 94 3.11 -8.36 -7.70
C GLU A 94 2.20 -8.03 -6.52
N ALA A 95 2.75 -7.37 -5.49
CA ALA A 95 1.95 -6.87 -4.38
C ALA A 95 0.85 -5.89 -4.86
N CYS A 96 1.21 -4.96 -5.75
CA CYS A 96 0.26 -4.01 -6.33
C CYS A 96 -0.85 -4.70 -7.13
N ARG A 97 -0.53 -5.72 -7.93
CA ARG A 97 -1.51 -6.47 -8.72
C ARG A 97 -2.52 -7.18 -7.82
N ILE A 98 -2.06 -7.87 -6.77
CA ILE A 98 -2.94 -8.55 -5.81
C ILE A 98 -3.86 -7.52 -5.12
N LEU A 99 -3.30 -6.43 -4.60
CA LEU A 99 -4.08 -5.38 -3.92
C LEU A 99 -5.09 -4.70 -4.84
N HIS A 100 -4.70 -4.40 -6.09
CA HIS A 100 -5.57 -3.82 -7.11
C HIS A 100 -6.74 -4.74 -7.43
N ARG A 101 -6.48 -6.05 -7.55
CA ARG A 101 -7.51 -7.08 -7.76
C ARG A 101 -8.43 -7.29 -6.56
N LEU A 102 -7.93 -7.04 -5.35
CA LEU A 102 -8.73 -6.97 -4.12
C LEU A 102 -9.51 -5.64 -3.98
N GLY A 103 -9.43 -4.76 -4.98
CA GLY A 103 -10.23 -3.54 -5.07
C GLY A 103 -9.66 -2.29 -4.41
N CYS A 104 -8.39 -2.33 -4.04
CA CYS A 104 -7.67 -1.14 -3.54
C CYS A 104 -7.37 -0.15 -4.67
N ASP A 105 -7.41 1.15 -4.37
CA ASP A 105 -6.71 2.17 -5.19
C ASP A 105 -5.23 2.11 -4.78
N VAL A 106 -4.41 1.50 -5.63
CA VAL A 106 -2.97 1.30 -5.38
C VAL A 106 -2.16 2.32 -6.17
N ARG A 107 -1.23 3.00 -5.52
CA ARG A 107 -0.27 3.90 -6.15
C ARG A 107 1.16 3.53 -5.77
N LEU A 108 1.96 3.19 -6.76
CA LEU A 108 3.39 2.93 -6.60
C LEU A 108 4.18 4.23 -6.81
N PHE A 109 4.94 4.66 -5.82
CA PHE A 109 5.81 5.84 -5.97
C PHE A 109 7.12 5.48 -6.67
N ASN A 110 7.53 6.27 -7.67
CA ASN A 110 8.82 6.14 -8.34
C ASN A 110 9.86 7.10 -7.72
N PRO A 111 10.88 6.59 -6.98
CA PRO A 111 11.83 7.43 -6.27
C PRO A 111 13.02 7.90 -7.12
N SER A 112 13.05 7.67 -8.44
CA SER A 112 14.21 8.03 -9.29
C SER A 112 14.57 9.52 -9.23
N GLU A 113 13.57 10.40 -9.14
CA GLU A 113 13.73 11.85 -9.07
C GLU A 113 13.64 12.40 -7.63
N LEU A 114 13.69 11.52 -6.62
CA LEU A 114 13.61 11.95 -5.23
C LEU A 114 15.00 12.40 -4.75
N PRO A 115 15.18 13.69 -4.41
CA PRO A 115 16.46 14.22 -3.94
C PRO A 115 16.83 13.61 -2.58
N ILE A 116 18.10 13.66 -2.21
CA ILE A 116 18.54 13.24 -0.86
C ILE A 116 17.91 14.18 0.17
N ARG A 117 17.45 13.64 1.30
CA ARG A 117 16.91 14.43 2.41
C ARG A 117 17.86 15.57 2.79
N ASP A 118 17.29 16.76 2.99
CA ASP A 118 17.99 18.01 3.33
C ASP A 118 18.90 18.59 2.24
N SER A 119 18.91 18.03 1.02
CA SER A 119 19.66 18.62 -0.13
C SER A 119 18.92 19.73 -0.87
N VAL A 120 17.58 19.77 -0.74
CA VAL A 120 16.71 20.78 -1.36
C VAL A 120 15.55 21.14 -0.41
N PRO A 121 14.84 22.25 -0.64
CA PRO A 121 13.62 22.56 0.11
C PRO A 121 12.55 21.49 -0.06
N ASP A 122 11.68 21.35 0.93
CA ASP A 122 10.59 20.37 0.88
C ASP A 122 9.50 20.70 -0.15
N THR A 123 9.53 21.90 -0.74
CA THR A 123 8.71 22.31 -1.90
C THR A 123 9.09 21.61 -3.21
N HIS A 124 10.18 20.85 -3.23
CA HIS A 124 10.60 20.07 -4.41
C HIS A 124 9.48 19.13 -4.88
N ARG A 125 9.22 19.09 -6.19
CA ARG A 125 8.07 18.38 -6.79
C ARG A 125 7.95 16.93 -6.34
N SER A 126 9.05 16.17 -6.40
CA SER A 126 9.06 14.75 -6.01
C SER A 126 8.82 14.55 -4.49
N VAL A 127 9.26 15.51 -3.66
CA VAL A 127 9.02 15.48 -2.21
C VAL A 127 7.55 15.77 -1.90
N GLN A 128 6.98 16.80 -2.53
CA GLN A 128 5.56 17.14 -2.39
C GLN A 128 4.67 15.99 -2.88
N GLU A 129 5.05 15.35 -3.98
CA GLU A 129 4.38 14.16 -4.48
C GLU A 129 4.37 13.01 -3.46
N LEU A 130 5.55 12.63 -2.94
CA LEU A 130 5.66 11.56 -1.94
C LEU A 130 4.83 11.87 -0.68
N ARG A 131 4.88 13.10 -0.18
CA ARG A 131 4.11 13.53 0.99
C ARG A 131 2.60 13.53 0.72
N SER A 132 2.19 13.96 -0.47
CA SER A 132 0.78 13.96 -0.88
C SER A 132 0.25 12.54 -0.98
N LEU A 133 1.03 11.61 -1.57
CA LEU A 133 0.68 10.19 -1.64
C LEU A 133 0.60 9.56 -0.24
N SER A 134 1.55 9.86 0.65
CA SER A 134 1.52 9.33 2.01
C SER A 134 0.30 9.81 2.79
N SER A 135 -0.03 11.09 2.66
CA SER A 135 -1.23 11.70 3.28
C SER A 135 -2.54 11.18 2.69
N TRP A 136 -2.54 10.88 1.39
CA TRP A 136 -3.69 10.29 0.68
C TRP A 136 -3.98 8.85 1.12
N SER A 137 -2.96 8.09 1.54
CA SER A 137 -3.08 6.65 1.80
C SER A 137 -3.75 6.29 3.13
N ASP A 138 -4.54 5.21 3.13
CA ASP A 138 -5.02 4.52 4.32
C ASP A 138 -3.96 3.55 4.88
N GLY A 139 -3.06 3.06 4.02
CA GLY A 139 -2.01 2.10 4.38
C GLY A 139 -0.82 2.14 3.44
N HIS A 140 0.32 1.64 3.91
CA HIS A 140 1.55 1.53 3.12
C HIS A 140 2.00 0.08 2.98
N VAL A 141 2.60 -0.25 1.84
CA VAL A 141 3.40 -1.46 1.65
C VAL A 141 4.83 -1.06 1.29
N TRP A 142 5.80 -1.54 2.05
CA TRP A 142 7.20 -1.13 1.96
C TRP A 142 8.07 -2.31 1.55
N ILE A 143 8.68 -2.22 0.37
CA ILE A 143 9.43 -3.33 -0.22
C ILE A 143 10.86 -2.90 -0.49
N THR A 144 11.74 -3.25 0.42
CA THR A 144 13.16 -2.90 0.37
C THR A 144 14.00 -4.15 0.16
N PRO A 145 15.04 -4.11 -0.70
CA PRO A 145 16.08 -5.11 -0.62
C PRO A 145 16.90 -4.91 0.66
N GLU A 146 17.68 -5.94 1.00
CA GLU A 146 18.75 -5.84 1.96
C GLU A 146 20.06 -5.51 1.23
N GLN A 147 20.77 -4.47 1.66
CA GLN A 147 22.07 -4.10 1.15
C GLN A 147 23.04 -3.93 2.32
N HIS A 148 24.11 -4.74 2.33
CA HIS A 148 25.07 -4.80 3.43
C HIS A 148 24.42 -5.08 4.81
N GLY A 149 23.42 -5.97 4.85
CA GLY A 149 22.74 -6.30 6.10
C GLY A 149 21.74 -5.24 6.59
N ASN A 150 21.39 -4.26 5.75
CA ASN A 150 20.55 -3.13 6.15
C ASN A 150 19.55 -2.69 5.06
N LEU A 151 18.63 -1.80 5.44
CA LEU A 151 17.75 -1.08 4.51
C LEU A 151 18.57 -0.28 3.50
N THR A 152 18.07 -0.15 2.27
CA THR A 152 18.78 0.65 1.27
C THR A 152 18.65 2.14 1.52
N ALA A 153 19.66 2.90 1.10
CA ALA A 153 19.61 4.37 1.12
C ALA A 153 18.43 4.91 0.30
N VAL A 154 18.11 4.29 -0.85
CA VAL A 154 16.95 4.65 -1.69
C VAL A 154 15.65 4.54 -0.90
N PHE A 155 15.47 3.44 -0.17
CA PHE A 155 14.28 3.24 0.64
C PHE A 155 14.24 4.21 1.82
N LYS A 156 15.33 4.27 2.59
CA LYS A 156 15.43 5.11 3.77
C LYS A 156 15.22 6.60 3.46
N ASN A 157 15.74 7.08 2.33
CA ASN A 157 15.56 8.44 1.86
C ASN A 157 14.08 8.79 1.65
N GLN A 158 13.26 7.86 1.13
CA GLN A 158 11.81 8.06 1.01
C GLN A 158 11.17 8.25 2.39
N ILE A 159 11.50 7.38 3.34
CA ILE A 159 10.97 7.47 4.71
C ILE A 159 11.39 8.78 5.37
N ASP A 160 12.64 9.18 5.18
CA ASP A 160 13.16 10.42 5.74
C ASP A 160 12.45 11.66 5.22
N TRP A 161 11.88 11.64 4.01
CA TRP A 161 11.07 12.75 3.49
C TRP A 161 9.65 12.82 4.04
N ILE A 162 9.14 11.74 4.65
CA ILE A 162 7.79 11.69 5.22
C ILE A 162 7.85 12.18 6.68
N PRO A 163 7.28 13.36 7.00
CA PRO A 163 7.32 13.89 8.35
C PRO A 163 6.44 13.05 9.29
N LEU A 164 6.81 13.01 10.57
CA LEU A 164 6.01 12.35 11.61
C LEU A 164 4.60 12.94 11.74
N ALA A 165 4.49 14.27 11.57
CA ALA A 165 3.23 14.99 11.61
C ALA A 165 3.23 16.11 10.56
N THR A 166 2.08 16.29 9.90
CA THR A 166 1.76 17.49 9.11
C THR A 166 0.47 18.06 9.70
N GLY A 167 0.59 19.09 10.53
CA GLY A 167 -0.53 19.54 11.37
C GLY A 167 -0.98 18.44 12.35
N SER A 168 -2.25 18.03 12.29
CA SER A 168 -2.81 16.95 13.12
C SER A 168 -2.74 15.56 12.47
N ILE A 169 -2.29 15.46 11.22
CA ILE A 169 -2.25 14.19 10.46
C ILE A 169 -0.88 13.54 10.60
N ARG A 170 -0.86 12.24 10.90
CA ARG A 170 0.34 11.41 11.05
C ARG A 170 0.44 10.39 9.92
N PRO A 171 1.23 10.64 8.88
CA PRO A 171 1.13 9.87 7.63
C PRO A 171 1.51 8.38 7.74
N THR A 172 2.33 7.99 8.72
CA THR A 172 2.96 6.65 8.80
C THR A 172 2.56 5.79 10.00
N GLN A 173 1.80 6.32 10.96
CA GLN A 173 1.51 5.59 12.20
C GLN A 173 0.58 4.39 11.93
N GLY A 174 1.08 3.17 12.18
CA GLY A 174 0.30 1.92 12.06
C GLY A 174 0.40 1.17 10.73
N LYS A 175 1.35 1.52 9.85
CA LYS A 175 1.40 1.01 8.46
C LYS A 175 2.72 0.27 8.13
N HIS A 176 2.87 -1.03 8.44
CA HIS A 176 4.09 -1.79 8.07
C HIS A 176 3.83 -3.28 7.77
N SER A 177 4.50 -3.83 6.74
CA SER A 177 4.66 -5.27 6.50
C SER A 177 6.00 -5.52 5.77
N SER A 178 6.66 -6.66 6.01
CA SER A 178 7.99 -6.99 5.47
C SER A 178 8.06 -8.44 4.98
N LEU A 179 8.75 -8.68 3.86
CA LEU A 179 8.94 -10.01 3.25
C LEU A 179 10.44 -10.33 3.02
N PRO A 180 10.92 -11.53 3.38
CA PRO A 180 12.31 -11.95 3.13
C PRO A 180 12.52 -12.58 1.74
N MET A 181 13.77 -12.53 1.25
CA MET A 181 14.31 -13.37 0.13
C MET A 181 13.71 -13.18 -1.29
N ALA A 182 13.44 -11.94 -1.71
CA ALA A 182 12.84 -11.65 -3.03
C ALA A 182 13.71 -12.02 -4.26
N TRP A 183 15.04 -12.05 -4.18
CA TRP A 183 15.90 -12.17 -5.38
C TRP A 183 16.02 -13.58 -5.98
N LYS A 184 15.65 -14.64 -5.26
CA LYS A 184 15.66 -16.03 -5.78
C LYS A 184 14.32 -16.44 -6.40
N ALA A 185 13.34 -15.55 -6.40
CA ALA A 185 11.94 -15.90 -6.63
C ALA A 185 11.39 -15.40 -7.98
N PHE A 186 12.20 -14.83 -8.87
CA PHE A 186 11.77 -14.34 -10.18
C PHE A 186 12.43 -15.12 -11.32
N GLU A 187 11.75 -15.22 -12.46
CA GLU A 187 12.29 -15.80 -13.69
C GLU A 187 13.58 -15.08 -14.14
N ASP A 188 14.60 -15.85 -14.57
CA ASP A 188 15.94 -15.33 -14.87
C ASP A 188 16.05 -14.48 -16.15
N GLU A 189 15.01 -14.44 -16.99
CA GLU A 189 15.08 -13.75 -18.29
C GLU A 189 14.52 -12.31 -18.26
N GLY A 190 15.39 -11.34 -18.56
CA GLY A 190 15.06 -10.12 -19.33
C GLY A 190 14.21 -8.97 -18.75
N GLY A 191 13.15 -9.22 -17.97
CA GLY A 191 12.12 -8.19 -17.72
C GLY A 191 12.46 -7.13 -16.66
N ASP A 192 11.92 -5.92 -16.84
CA ASP A 192 11.95 -4.80 -15.87
C ASP A 192 10.62 -4.61 -15.11
N GLY A 193 9.70 -5.57 -15.29
CA GLY A 193 8.40 -5.64 -14.63
C GLY A 193 7.20 -5.41 -15.54
N ASP A 194 7.43 -5.27 -16.86
CA ASP A 194 6.45 -5.23 -17.95
C ASP A 194 5.49 -6.44 -18.09
N GLY A 195 5.53 -7.38 -17.14
CA GLY A 195 4.74 -8.61 -17.17
C GLY A 195 5.53 -9.85 -17.58
N THR A 196 6.76 -9.70 -18.07
CA THR A 196 7.63 -10.84 -18.43
C THR A 196 8.46 -11.37 -17.26
N ALA A 197 8.77 -10.53 -16.26
CA ALA A 197 9.50 -10.94 -15.05
C ALA A 197 8.53 -11.19 -13.88
N ARG A 198 8.01 -12.42 -13.78
CA ARG A 198 7.00 -12.81 -12.79
C ARG A 198 7.56 -13.60 -11.62
N LEU A 199 6.84 -13.53 -10.50
CA LEU A 199 7.18 -14.26 -9.28
C LEU A 199 6.86 -15.76 -9.43
N LEU A 200 7.90 -16.58 -9.31
CA LEU A 200 7.85 -18.02 -9.40
C LEU A 200 7.05 -18.62 -8.23
N LYS A 201 6.34 -19.72 -8.52
CA LYS A 201 5.65 -20.52 -7.52
C LYS A 201 6.63 -20.98 -6.44
N SER A 202 6.43 -20.51 -5.21
CA SER A 202 7.30 -20.75 -4.07
C SER A 202 6.57 -20.37 -2.78
N GLY A 203 7.03 -20.87 -1.62
CA GLY A 203 6.47 -20.43 -0.33
C GLY A 203 6.62 -18.93 -0.08
N ASN A 204 7.59 -18.26 -0.72
CA ASN A 204 7.71 -16.80 -0.66
C ASN A 204 6.59 -16.11 -1.44
N ARG A 205 6.15 -16.68 -2.58
CA ARG A 205 5.00 -16.19 -3.33
C ARG A 205 3.72 -16.32 -2.52
N ASP A 206 3.51 -17.47 -1.88
CA ASP A 206 2.34 -17.67 -1.02
C ASP A 206 2.34 -16.67 0.14
N ARG A 207 3.52 -16.41 0.73
CA ARG A 207 3.65 -15.39 1.79
C ARG A 207 3.30 -13.97 1.31
N VAL A 208 3.63 -13.60 0.08
CA VAL A 208 3.22 -12.30 -0.48
C VAL A 208 1.70 -12.21 -0.52
N VAL A 209 1.04 -13.27 -0.97
CA VAL A 209 -0.42 -13.36 -1.03
C VAL A 209 -1.02 -13.21 0.37
N ASP A 210 -0.52 -13.98 1.34
CA ASP A 210 -0.96 -13.90 2.75
C ASP A 210 -0.83 -12.46 3.29
N CYS A 211 0.29 -11.81 3.04
CA CYS A 211 0.52 -10.44 3.50
C CYS A 211 -0.41 -9.42 2.85
N MET A 212 -0.70 -9.54 1.55
CA MET A 212 -1.63 -8.61 0.87
C MET A 212 -3.07 -8.86 1.30
N GLU A 213 -3.44 -10.12 1.48
CA GLU A 213 -4.73 -10.51 2.03
C GLU A 213 -4.94 -9.95 3.45
N GLU A 214 -3.98 -10.19 4.35
CA GLU A 214 -4.03 -9.71 5.73
C GLU A 214 -4.07 -8.18 5.77
N PHE A 215 -3.26 -7.52 4.93
CA PHE A 215 -3.23 -6.08 4.82
C PHE A 215 -4.63 -5.51 4.49
N VAL A 216 -5.33 -6.07 3.51
CA VAL A 216 -6.69 -5.62 3.15
C VAL A 216 -7.65 -5.83 4.31
N LYS A 217 -7.68 -7.04 4.89
CA LYS A 217 -8.58 -7.37 6.01
C LYS A 217 -8.34 -6.44 7.21
N PHE A 218 -7.09 -6.27 7.60
CA PHE A 218 -6.69 -5.42 8.72
C PHE A 218 -7.06 -3.95 8.46
N THR A 219 -6.76 -3.44 7.26
CA THR A 219 -7.01 -2.04 6.92
C THR A 219 -8.51 -1.75 6.91
N VAL A 220 -9.35 -2.63 6.35
CA VAL A 220 -10.82 -2.48 6.42
C VAL A 220 -11.31 -2.41 7.87
N VAL A 221 -10.83 -3.31 8.74
CA VAL A 221 -11.23 -3.34 10.15
C VAL A 221 -10.80 -2.08 10.89
N MET A 222 -9.60 -1.57 10.62
CA MET A 222 -9.00 -0.47 11.37
C MET A 222 -9.40 0.91 10.87
N ARG A 223 -9.73 1.05 9.58
CA ARG A 223 -10.00 2.34 8.93
C ARG A 223 -11.06 3.19 9.65
N PRO A 224 -12.21 2.67 10.12
CA PRO A 224 -13.19 3.46 10.87
C PRO A 224 -12.70 3.95 12.23
N LEU A 225 -11.61 3.38 12.75
CA LEU A 225 -11.08 3.64 14.08
C LEU A 225 -9.84 4.54 14.08
N PHE A 226 -9.28 4.88 12.91
CA PHE A 226 -8.01 5.62 12.80
C PHE A 226 -8.04 6.98 13.53
N GLU A 227 -9.15 7.71 13.47
CA GLU A 227 -9.29 8.97 14.21
C GLU A 227 -9.21 8.75 15.73
N GLY A 228 -9.87 7.70 16.23
CA GLY A 228 -9.85 7.34 17.65
C GLY A 228 -8.47 6.89 18.13
N PHE A 229 -7.73 6.10 17.34
CA PHE A 229 -6.36 5.69 17.67
C PHE A 229 -5.35 6.85 17.65
N GLY A 230 -5.64 7.92 16.91
CA GLY A 230 -4.86 9.15 16.91
C GLY A 230 -5.02 9.98 18.18
N ASP A 231 -6.12 9.79 18.93
CA ASP A 231 -6.40 10.59 20.12
C ASP A 231 -5.63 10.11 21.36
N ARG A 232 -4.44 10.68 21.57
CA ARG A 232 -3.54 10.31 22.67
C ARG A 232 -3.77 11.12 23.93
N PHE A 233 -3.64 10.46 25.08
CA PHE A 233 -3.75 11.08 26.40
C PHE A 233 -2.81 12.28 26.57
N SER A 234 -1.50 12.11 26.30
CA SER A 234 -0.51 13.20 26.47
C SER A 234 -0.83 14.42 25.60
N GLU A 235 -1.30 14.21 24.38
CA GLU A 235 -1.68 15.30 23.47
C GLU A 235 -2.97 16.01 23.89
N ARG A 236 -3.89 15.30 24.56
CA ARG A 236 -5.05 15.94 25.21
C ARG A 236 -4.60 16.78 26.42
N MET A 237 -3.64 16.31 27.20
CA MET A 237 -3.10 17.07 28.33
C MET A 237 -2.40 18.35 27.86
N GLU A 238 -1.49 18.26 26.88
CA GLU A 238 -0.80 19.44 26.32
C GLU A 238 -1.77 20.46 25.71
N ARG A 239 -2.86 20.01 25.05
CA ARG A 239 -3.89 20.91 24.50
C ARG A 239 -4.65 21.66 25.59
N ARG A 240 -4.92 21.02 26.74
CA ARG A 240 -5.58 21.65 27.89
C ARG A 240 -4.68 22.71 28.53
N GLU A 241 -3.41 22.37 28.77
CA GLU A 241 -2.43 23.30 29.34
C GLU A 241 -2.23 24.54 28.45
N LYS A 242 -2.20 24.36 27.11
CA LYS A 242 -2.15 25.46 26.15
C LYS A 242 -3.41 26.33 26.17
N ALA A 243 -4.59 25.73 26.34
CA ALA A 243 -5.84 26.48 26.41
C ALA A 243 -5.93 27.29 27.72
N GLU A 244 -5.50 26.72 28.84
CA GLU A 244 -5.46 27.39 30.16
C GLU A 244 -4.48 28.57 30.14
N SER A 245 -3.27 28.38 29.62
CA SER A 245 -2.26 29.45 29.52
C SER A 245 -2.62 30.59 28.56
N GLN A 246 -3.46 30.34 27.55
CA GLN A 246 -3.97 31.39 26.65
C GLN A 246 -5.18 32.13 27.23
N GLY A 247 -5.97 31.50 28.11
CA GLY A 247 -7.10 32.12 28.80
C GLY A 247 -6.68 33.17 29.84
N ASP A 248 -5.54 32.98 30.50
CA ASP A 248 -5.03 33.89 31.53
C ASP A 248 -4.45 35.21 30.97
N GLY A 249 -4.26 35.31 29.65
CA GLY A 249 -3.72 36.51 28.98
C GLY A 249 -4.75 37.62 28.69
N VAL A 250 -6.06 37.35 28.82
CA VAL A 250 -7.14 38.32 28.51
C VAL A 250 -7.54 39.15 29.74
N GLY A 251 -6.99 38.86 30.92
CA GLY A 251 -7.37 39.49 32.20
C GLY A 251 -6.40 40.52 32.79
N LYS A 252 -5.39 41.00 32.05
CA LYS A 252 -4.47 42.05 32.52
C LYS A 252 -4.35 43.18 31.50
N SER A 253 -5.40 44.01 31.46
CA SER A 253 -5.34 45.42 31.03
C SER A 253 -4.93 46.30 32.20
#